data_AF-M7NUT3-F1
#
_entry.id   AF-M7NUT3-F1
#
_cell.length_a   1.000
_cell.length_b   1.000
_cell.length_c   1.000
_cell.angle_alpha   90.00
_cell.angle_beta   90.00
_cell.angle_gamma   90.00
#
_symmetry.space_group_name_H-M   'P 1'
#
loop_
_entity.id
_entity.type
_entity.pdbx_description
1 polymer ?
#
loop_
_entity_poly.entity_id
_entity_poly.type
_entity_poly.pdbx_seq_one_letter_code
_entity_poly.pdbx_strand_id
1 'polypeptide(L)'
;MKGQNLRHWLLGLALFSFPFVSLAQNGQERKYSEMKGFVNKPGFLEASPERLKSLKLPLGFTIEKWADGFEKPRMLAVGPQGQVYVSDPKKGEVLLLQDSNKDGKSDARQVVMKQDKAHGLAVHEGQLYVVTVREVYRAPIQANGSLGTAQKIISDLPDGGQHPNRTLYFGPDGKMYITVGSTCNACDEPNEEAATILQFNADGSGRTIWARGLRNTIGMDWHPQTRQLWGMDHGIDWFGDDESKEELNLLEEGRHYGWPYIYEKGTRSPKDTPEEGWQAYEKR
;
A
#
# COMPACT_ATOMS: atom_id res chain seq x y z
N MET A 1 -21.21 -76.54 61.83
CA MET A 1 -21.56 -75.14 62.16
C MET A 1 -20.59 -74.21 61.44
N LYS A 2 -21.13 -73.24 60.67
CA LYS A 2 -20.59 -71.92 60.26
C LYS A 2 -19.05 -71.83 60.11
N GLY A 3 -18.42 -71.71 58.94
CA GLY A 3 -18.74 -70.86 57.79
C GLY A 3 -18.08 -69.50 57.95
N GLN A 4 -17.03 -69.20 57.17
CA GLN A 4 -16.70 -67.85 56.66
C GLN A 4 -15.53 -67.90 55.66
N ASN A 5 -15.84 -67.50 54.42
CA ASN A 5 -14.91 -67.21 53.33
C ASN A 5 -14.37 -65.79 53.49
N LEU A 6 -13.04 -65.59 53.48
CA LEU A 6 -12.44 -64.26 53.33
C LEU A 6 -11.93 -64.06 51.91
N ARG A 7 -12.71 -63.33 51.12
CA ARG A 7 -12.31 -62.76 49.82
C ARG A 7 -11.29 -61.65 50.06
N HIS A 8 -10.12 -61.76 49.43
CA HIS A 8 -9.17 -60.65 49.32
C HIS A 8 -9.65 -59.71 48.21
N TRP A 9 -9.92 -58.45 48.54
CA TRP A 9 -10.22 -57.38 47.60
C TRP A 9 -8.91 -56.69 47.19
N LEU A 10 -8.61 -56.69 45.89
CA LEU A 10 -7.63 -55.81 45.27
C LEU A 10 -8.23 -54.40 45.22
N LEU A 11 -7.67 -53.47 46.00
CA LEU A 11 -7.95 -52.04 45.88
C LEU A 11 -7.19 -51.50 44.65
N GLY A 12 -7.90 -51.34 43.53
CA GLY A 12 -7.42 -50.54 42.41
C GLY A 12 -7.47 -49.07 42.79
N LEU A 13 -6.31 -48.42 42.90
CA LEU A 13 -6.21 -46.96 42.93
C LEU A 13 -6.56 -46.42 41.54
N ALA A 14 -7.78 -45.91 41.38
CA ALA A 14 -8.14 -45.09 40.24
C ALA A 14 -7.47 -43.73 40.38
N LEU A 15 -6.38 -43.50 39.65
CA LEU A 15 -5.83 -42.17 39.42
C LEU A 15 -6.85 -41.37 38.60
N PHE A 16 -7.64 -40.54 39.28
CA PHE A 16 -8.44 -39.52 38.62
C PHE A 16 -7.51 -38.47 38.02
N SER A 17 -7.23 -38.59 36.72
CA SER A 17 -6.68 -37.51 35.93
C SER A 17 -7.72 -36.38 35.85
N PHE A 18 -7.58 -35.37 36.70
CA PHE A 18 -8.29 -34.12 36.50
C PHE A 18 -7.79 -33.47 35.21
N PRO A 19 -8.66 -33.20 34.21
CA PRO A 19 -8.25 -32.39 33.09
C PRO A 19 -7.96 -30.99 33.63
N PHE A 20 -6.70 -30.55 33.56
CA PHE A 20 -6.39 -29.14 33.61
C PHE A 20 -7.04 -28.50 32.40
N VAL A 21 -8.22 -27.91 32.61
CA VAL A 21 -8.78 -26.96 31.66
C VAL A 21 -7.87 -25.75 31.71
N SER A 22 -6.94 -25.68 30.77
CA SER A 22 -6.31 -24.44 30.37
C SER A 22 -7.43 -23.49 29.95
N LEU A 23 -7.85 -22.61 30.86
CA LEU A 23 -8.68 -21.47 30.51
C LEU A 23 -7.81 -20.57 29.63
N ALA A 24 -7.95 -20.73 28.31
CA ALA A 24 -7.44 -19.75 27.37
C ALA A 24 -7.97 -18.37 27.78
N GLN A 25 -7.09 -17.38 27.91
CA GLN A 25 -7.43 -15.98 28.20
C GLN A 25 -8.21 -15.28 27.06
N ASN A 26 -8.94 -16.02 26.23
CA ASN A 26 -9.72 -15.46 25.11
C ASN A 26 -11.06 -14.85 25.55
N GLY A 27 -11.24 -14.62 26.85
CA GLY A 27 -12.48 -14.12 27.46
C GLY A 27 -12.49 -12.62 27.76
N GLN A 28 -11.61 -11.80 27.16
CA GLN A 28 -11.78 -10.35 27.28
C GLN A 28 -13.01 -9.93 26.47
N GLU A 29 -14.06 -9.52 27.18
CA GLU A 29 -15.22 -8.84 26.59
C GLU A 29 -14.73 -7.71 25.69
N ARG A 30 -15.16 -7.71 24.42
CA ARG A 30 -14.90 -6.61 23.50
C ARG A 30 -15.51 -5.34 24.09
N LYS A 31 -14.66 -4.45 24.60
CA LYS A 31 -15.08 -3.12 25.05
C LYS A 31 -15.26 -2.24 23.84
N TYR A 32 -16.49 -1.81 23.60
CA TYR A 32 -16.80 -0.82 22.58
C TYR A 32 -16.84 0.56 23.24
N SER A 33 -16.12 1.52 22.67
CA SER A 33 -16.20 2.93 23.04
C SER A 33 -16.66 3.73 21.83
N GLU A 34 -17.69 4.54 22.00
CA GLU A 34 -18.12 5.49 20.97
C GLU A 34 -17.12 6.65 20.90
N MET A 35 -16.49 6.83 19.74
CA MET A 35 -15.60 7.97 19.48
C MET A 35 -16.31 8.98 18.59
N LYS A 36 -16.46 10.22 19.07
CA LYS A 36 -16.99 11.32 18.26
C LYS A 36 -15.84 12.07 17.59
N GLY A 37 -15.58 11.74 16.32
CA GLY A 37 -14.63 12.45 15.48
C GLY A 37 -15.29 13.56 14.66
N PHE A 38 -14.52 14.59 14.32
CA PHE A 38 -14.89 15.59 13.32
C PHE A 38 -13.98 15.46 12.11
N VAL A 39 -14.54 15.31 10.92
CA VAL A 39 -13.77 15.32 9.67
C VAL A 39 -13.95 16.67 9.01
N ASN A 40 -12.93 17.52 9.10
CA ASN A 40 -12.90 18.78 8.37
C ASN A 40 -12.49 18.50 6.92
N LYS A 41 -13.45 18.54 6.00
CA LYS A 41 -13.17 18.42 4.57
C LYS A 41 -13.13 19.82 3.97
N PRO A 42 -11.95 20.35 3.58
CA PRO A 42 -11.91 21.61 2.87
C PRO A 42 -12.73 21.51 1.58
N GLY A 43 -13.46 22.58 1.25
CA GLY A 43 -14.18 22.67 -0.01
C GLY A 43 -13.21 22.62 -1.20
N PHE A 44 -13.66 22.04 -2.31
CA PHE A 44 -12.87 22.07 -3.54
C PHE A 44 -12.72 23.52 -4.02
N LEU A 45 -11.49 23.92 -4.31
CA LEU A 45 -11.17 25.21 -4.90
C LEU A 45 -10.53 24.97 -6.27
N GLU A 46 -11.08 25.60 -7.31
CA GLU A 46 -10.49 25.55 -8.65
C GLU A 46 -9.09 26.18 -8.67
N ALA A 47 -8.18 25.66 -9.48
CA ALA A 47 -6.87 26.25 -9.71
C ALA A 47 -6.94 27.48 -10.64
N SER A 48 -7.48 28.61 -10.15
CA SER A 48 -7.54 29.87 -10.90
C SER A 48 -6.14 30.54 -10.96
N PRO A 49 -5.89 31.42 -11.95
CA PRO A 49 -4.64 32.18 -12.02
C PRO A 49 -4.34 32.98 -10.73
N GLU A 50 -5.36 33.53 -10.07
CA GLU A 50 -5.23 34.28 -8.82
C GLU A 50 -4.80 33.36 -7.66
N ARG A 51 -5.36 32.15 -7.59
CA ARG A 51 -4.97 31.16 -6.58
C ARG A 51 -3.57 30.58 -6.84
N LEU A 52 -3.19 30.38 -8.10
CA LEU A 52 -1.82 29.98 -8.42
C LEU A 52 -0.81 31.06 -7.98
N LYS A 53 -1.14 32.34 -8.20
CA LYS A 53 -0.32 33.48 -7.74
C LYS A 53 -0.25 33.62 -6.21
N SER A 54 -1.20 33.05 -5.46
CA SER A 54 -1.17 33.10 -3.99
C SER A 54 -0.29 32.01 -3.37
N LEU A 55 0.16 31.03 -4.17
CA LEU A 55 1.11 30.01 -3.70
C LEU A 55 2.48 30.64 -3.45
N LYS A 56 3.05 30.34 -2.28
CA LYS A 56 4.40 30.75 -1.91
C LYS A 56 5.37 29.70 -2.44
N LEU A 57 6.25 30.10 -3.35
CA LEU A 57 7.27 29.23 -3.92
C LEU A 57 8.66 29.58 -3.35
N PRO A 58 9.58 28.61 -3.23
CA PRO A 58 10.98 28.90 -2.96
C PRO A 58 11.58 29.82 -4.03
N LEU A 59 12.63 30.57 -3.67
CA LEU A 59 13.33 31.45 -4.61
C LEU A 59 13.82 30.65 -5.82
N GLY A 60 13.58 31.17 -7.04
CA GLY A 60 13.98 30.55 -8.31
C GLY A 60 12.96 29.59 -8.91
N PHE A 61 11.83 29.34 -8.25
CA PHE A 61 10.75 28.49 -8.78
C PHE A 61 9.57 29.33 -9.28
N THR A 62 8.95 28.86 -10.36
CA THR A 62 7.67 29.35 -10.89
C THR A 62 6.66 28.21 -10.95
N ILE A 63 5.37 28.53 -11.01
CA ILE A 63 4.30 27.54 -11.19
C ILE A 63 3.34 28.01 -12.27
N GLU A 64 2.98 27.10 -13.15
CA GLU A 64 1.99 27.33 -14.20
C GLU A 64 1.06 26.11 -14.31
N LYS A 65 -0.18 26.35 -14.78
CA LYS A 65 -1.12 25.27 -15.07
C LYS A 65 -0.74 24.62 -16.39
N TRP A 66 -0.29 23.37 -16.33
CA TRP A 66 0.13 22.62 -17.52
C TRP A 66 -1.03 21.98 -18.29
N ALA A 67 -1.99 21.38 -17.58
CA ALA A 67 -3.16 20.70 -18.15
C ALA A 67 -4.35 20.71 -17.17
N ASP A 68 -5.58 20.53 -17.67
CA ASP A 68 -6.81 20.45 -16.87
C ASP A 68 -7.88 19.48 -17.45
N GLY A 69 -9.08 19.51 -16.86
CA GLY A 69 -10.22 18.70 -17.30
C GLY A 69 -10.19 17.25 -16.81
N PHE A 70 -9.42 16.96 -15.76
CA PHE A 70 -9.40 15.69 -15.02
C PHE A 70 -10.47 15.69 -13.92
N GLU A 71 -10.93 14.51 -13.49
CA GLU A 71 -11.83 14.39 -12.33
C GLU A 71 -11.04 14.05 -11.05
N LYS A 72 -10.17 13.03 -11.10
CA LYS A 72 -9.30 12.67 -9.98
C LYS A 72 -7.93 12.20 -10.48
N PRO A 73 -7.09 13.09 -11.05
CA PRO A 73 -5.77 12.71 -11.53
C PRO A 73 -4.90 12.21 -10.37
N ARG A 74 -4.11 11.16 -10.58
CA ARG A 74 -3.26 10.53 -9.55
C ARG A 74 -1.78 10.49 -9.93
N MET A 75 -1.36 9.48 -10.69
CA MET A 75 0.05 9.26 -11.00
C MET A 75 0.40 9.77 -12.39
N LEU A 76 1.64 10.21 -12.53
CA LEU A 76 2.27 10.57 -13.80
C LEU A 76 3.34 9.52 -14.14
N ALA A 77 3.50 9.20 -15.42
CA ALA A 77 4.65 8.46 -15.92
C ALA A 77 5.17 9.11 -17.21
N VAL A 78 6.49 9.23 -17.34
CA VAL A 78 7.12 9.90 -18.48
C VAL A 78 7.68 8.86 -19.44
N GLY A 79 7.25 8.93 -20.70
CA GLY A 79 7.77 8.11 -21.80
C GLY A 79 9.13 8.61 -22.32
N PRO A 80 9.84 7.78 -23.08
CA PRO A 80 11.22 8.07 -23.52
C PRO A 80 11.34 9.28 -24.46
N GLN A 81 10.25 9.75 -25.09
CA GLN A 81 10.27 10.92 -25.96
C GLN A 81 9.58 12.14 -25.30
N GLY A 82 9.40 12.12 -23.97
CA GLY A 82 8.77 13.21 -23.22
C GLY A 82 7.23 13.17 -23.20
N GLN A 83 6.63 12.06 -23.65
CA GLN A 83 5.20 11.83 -23.44
C GLN A 83 4.89 11.75 -21.95
N VAL A 84 3.76 12.26 -21.51
CA VAL A 84 3.34 12.09 -20.10
C VAL A 84 2.02 11.37 -20.04
N TYR A 85 1.99 10.27 -19.30
CA TYR A 85 0.78 9.51 -19.02
C TYR A 85 0.22 9.92 -17.66
N VAL A 86 -1.10 10.05 -17.56
CA VAL A 86 -1.81 10.46 -16.35
C VAL A 86 -2.93 9.46 -16.07
N SER A 87 -2.99 8.93 -14.85
CA SER A 87 -4.11 8.08 -14.41
C SER A 87 -5.23 8.96 -13.86
N ASP A 88 -6.47 8.77 -14.32
CA ASP A 88 -7.70 9.34 -13.74
C ASP A 88 -8.63 8.20 -13.28
N PRO A 89 -8.36 7.58 -12.11
CA PRO A 89 -9.12 6.43 -11.64
C PRO A 89 -10.61 6.67 -11.46
N LYS A 90 -11.04 7.94 -11.28
CA LYS A 90 -12.47 8.25 -11.13
C LYS A 90 -13.21 8.18 -12.46
N LYS A 91 -12.55 8.54 -13.57
CA LYS A 91 -13.06 8.31 -14.93
C LYS A 91 -12.78 6.91 -15.46
N GLY A 92 -11.86 6.19 -14.85
CA GLY A 92 -11.39 4.89 -15.35
C GLY A 92 -10.56 5.05 -16.62
N GLU A 93 -9.71 6.08 -16.69
CA GLU A 93 -8.94 6.43 -17.88
C GLU A 93 -7.45 6.58 -17.56
N VAL A 94 -6.60 6.18 -18.51
CA VAL A 94 -5.21 6.64 -18.60
C VAL A 94 -5.10 7.54 -19.83
N LEU A 95 -4.60 8.74 -19.61
CA LEU A 95 -4.51 9.79 -20.61
C LEU A 95 -3.06 10.04 -20.99
N LEU A 96 -2.81 10.31 -22.26
CA LEU A 96 -1.57 10.84 -22.80
C LEU A 96 -1.70 12.35 -22.95
N LEU A 97 -0.73 13.07 -22.41
CA LEU A 97 -0.51 14.50 -22.57
C LEU A 97 0.78 14.74 -23.35
N GLN A 98 0.77 15.75 -24.22
CA GLN A 98 1.90 16.09 -25.08
C GLN A 98 2.04 17.61 -25.17
N ASP A 99 3.28 18.07 -25.04
CA ASP A 99 3.72 19.42 -25.38
C ASP A 99 4.56 19.32 -26.66
N SER A 100 3.88 19.41 -27.80
CA SER A 100 4.49 19.21 -29.12
C SER A 100 5.29 20.44 -29.57
N ASN A 101 4.89 21.62 -29.09
CA ASN A 101 5.51 22.89 -29.44
C ASN A 101 6.62 23.34 -28.45
N LYS A 102 6.74 22.64 -27.31
CA LYS A 102 7.71 22.87 -26.22
C LYS A 102 7.55 24.23 -25.54
N ASP A 103 6.32 24.75 -25.45
CA ASP A 103 5.99 26.01 -24.80
C ASP A 103 5.69 25.86 -23.30
N GLY A 104 5.77 24.63 -22.77
CA GLY A 104 5.46 24.33 -21.38
C GLY A 104 3.96 24.17 -21.12
N LYS A 105 3.13 23.89 -22.13
CA LYS A 105 1.70 23.58 -22.02
C LYS A 105 1.35 22.30 -22.77
N SER A 106 0.36 21.57 -22.27
CA SER A 106 -0.14 20.40 -22.98
C SER A 106 -1.03 20.85 -24.16
N ASP A 107 -0.60 20.56 -25.39
CA ASP A 107 -1.35 20.85 -26.62
C ASP A 107 -2.53 19.90 -26.82
N ALA A 108 -2.35 18.64 -26.40
CA ALA A 108 -3.30 17.57 -26.68
C ALA A 108 -3.52 16.66 -25.47
N ARG A 109 -4.74 16.10 -25.40
CA ARG A 109 -5.14 15.09 -24.43
C ARG A 109 -5.81 13.93 -25.15
N GLN A 110 -5.26 12.74 -25.02
CA GLN A 110 -5.80 11.53 -25.63
C GLN A 110 -6.02 10.45 -24.56
N VAL A 111 -7.21 9.85 -24.51
CA VAL A 111 -7.41 8.62 -23.74
C VAL A 111 -6.69 7.48 -24.46
N VAL A 112 -5.69 6.88 -23.81
CA VAL A 112 -4.89 5.79 -24.38
C VAL A 112 -5.22 4.43 -23.79
N MET A 113 -5.90 4.40 -22.63
CA MET A 113 -6.44 3.18 -22.04
C MET A 113 -7.70 3.51 -21.24
N LYS A 114 -8.72 2.64 -21.32
CA LYS A 114 -9.87 2.64 -20.42
C LYS A 114 -9.71 1.50 -19.43
N GLN A 115 -9.44 1.83 -18.18
CA GLN A 115 -9.23 0.86 -17.12
C GLN A 115 -9.74 1.43 -15.79
N ASP A 116 -10.76 0.80 -15.22
CA ASP A 116 -11.34 1.21 -13.94
C ASP A 116 -10.28 1.10 -12.83
N LYS A 117 -10.28 2.07 -11.92
CA LYS A 117 -9.37 2.16 -10.76
C LYS A 117 -7.88 2.10 -11.11
N ALA A 118 -7.49 2.47 -12.33
CA ALA A 118 -6.08 2.66 -12.68
C ALA A 118 -5.46 3.74 -11.79
N HIS A 119 -4.44 3.38 -11.01
CA HIS A 119 -3.77 4.30 -10.07
C HIS A 119 -2.28 4.44 -10.41
N GLY A 120 -1.48 3.41 -10.17
CA GLY A 120 -0.04 3.46 -10.45
C GLY A 120 0.27 3.32 -11.93
N LEU A 121 1.25 4.09 -12.39
CA LEU A 121 1.79 4.04 -13.74
C LEU A 121 3.30 3.93 -13.67
N ALA A 122 3.91 3.10 -14.52
CA ALA A 122 5.35 3.14 -14.74
C ALA A 122 5.68 2.84 -16.21
N VAL A 123 6.75 3.46 -16.71
CA VAL A 123 7.31 3.13 -18.02
C VAL A 123 8.55 2.27 -17.81
N HIS A 124 8.61 1.13 -18.50
CA HIS A 124 9.76 0.23 -18.46
C HIS A 124 9.90 -0.48 -19.80
N GLU A 125 11.11 -0.49 -20.36
CA GLU A 125 11.44 -1.18 -21.63
C GLU A 125 10.44 -0.95 -22.78
N GLY A 126 10.00 0.30 -22.96
CA GLY A 126 9.06 0.68 -24.03
C GLY A 126 7.62 0.23 -23.79
N GLN A 127 7.28 -0.23 -22.59
CA GLN A 127 5.92 -0.56 -22.16
C GLN A 127 5.42 0.46 -21.13
N LEU A 128 4.13 0.76 -21.17
CA LEU A 128 3.44 1.39 -20.05
C LEU A 128 2.78 0.30 -19.21
N TYR A 129 3.14 0.27 -17.93
CA TYR A 129 2.53 -0.57 -16.91
C TYR A 129 1.47 0.23 -16.15
N VAL A 130 0.32 -0.39 -15.91
CA VAL A 130 -0.83 0.21 -15.22
C VAL A 130 -1.31 -0.75 -14.14
N VAL A 131 -1.28 -0.32 -12.88
CA VAL A 131 -1.81 -1.11 -11.75
C VAL A 131 -3.16 -0.56 -11.30
N THR A 132 -4.11 -1.47 -11.09
CA THR A 132 -5.41 -1.22 -10.48
C THR A 132 -5.41 -1.73 -9.04
N VAL A 133 -6.58 -1.88 -8.40
CA VAL A 133 -6.66 -2.47 -7.06
C VAL A 133 -6.17 -3.93 -7.05
N ARG A 134 -6.54 -4.72 -8.07
CA ARG A 134 -6.36 -6.18 -8.11
C ARG A 134 -5.52 -6.68 -9.28
N GLU A 135 -5.20 -5.82 -10.24
CA GLU A 135 -4.72 -6.24 -11.55
C GLU A 135 -3.55 -5.37 -12.01
N VAL A 136 -2.68 -5.94 -12.84
CA VAL A 136 -1.63 -5.21 -13.55
C VAL A 136 -1.77 -5.47 -15.03
N TYR A 137 -1.67 -4.40 -15.80
CA TYR A 137 -1.66 -4.40 -17.25
C TYR A 137 -0.34 -3.83 -17.75
N ARG A 138 0.10 -4.28 -18.93
CA ARG A 138 1.15 -3.62 -19.70
C ARG A 138 0.71 -3.43 -21.14
N ALA A 139 1.14 -2.35 -21.77
CA ALA A 139 0.88 -2.09 -23.19
C ALA A 139 2.12 -1.46 -23.86
N PRO A 140 2.46 -1.88 -25.10
CA PRO A 140 3.58 -1.28 -25.82
C PRO A 140 3.33 0.20 -26.11
N ILE A 141 4.33 1.05 -25.88
CA ILE A 141 4.28 2.47 -26.24
C ILE A 141 4.69 2.60 -27.72
N GLN A 142 3.80 3.16 -28.53
CA GLN A 142 4.05 3.43 -29.94
C GLN A 142 4.85 4.72 -30.12
N ALA A 143 5.40 4.93 -31.33
CA ALA A 143 6.20 6.12 -31.64
C ALA A 143 5.46 7.45 -31.38
N ASN A 144 4.14 7.49 -31.58
CA ASN A 144 3.32 8.67 -31.30
C ASN A 144 2.88 8.80 -29.83
N GLY A 145 3.32 7.90 -28.94
CA GLY A 145 2.92 7.86 -27.53
C GLY A 145 1.64 7.08 -27.23
N SER A 146 0.85 6.72 -28.24
CA SER A 146 -0.33 5.87 -28.04
C SER A 146 0.08 4.45 -27.62
N LEU A 147 -0.88 3.66 -27.14
CA LEU A 147 -0.62 2.31 -26.64
C LEU A 147 -1.08 1.25 -27.66
N GLY A 148 -0.27 0.20 -27.79
CA GLY A 148 -0.68 -1.04 -28.45
C GLY A 148 -1.70 -1.82 -27.62
N THR A 149 -1.96 -3.07 -28.01
CA THR A 149 -2.88 -3.95 -27.29
C THR A 149 -2.39 -4.18 -25.85
N ALA A 150 -3.23 -3.86 -24.89
CA ALA A 150 -2.95 -4.09 -23.47
C ALA A 150 -3.05 -5.58 -23.13
N GLN A 151 -2.06 -6.07 -22.37
CA GLN A 151 -2.04 -7.41 -21.80
C GLN A 151 -2.22 -7.31 -20.29
N LYS A 152 -3.19 -8.05 -19.74
CA LYS A 152 -3.27 -8.28 -18.29
C LYS A 152 -2.21 -9.32 -17.91
N ILE A 153 -1.34 -8.98 -16.97
CA ILE A 153 -0.23 -9.83 -16.51
C ILE A 153 -0.39 -10.32 -15.07
N ILE A 154 -1.18 -9.62 -14.25
CA ILE A 154 -1.55 -10.01 -12.88
C ILE A 154 -3.05 -9.77 -12.71
N SER A 155 -3.76 -10.68 -12.04
CA SER A 155 -5.22 -10.60 -11.84
C SER A 155 -5.70 -10.83 -10.40
N ASP A 156 -4.76 -11.01 -9.46
CA ASP A 156 -5.02 -11.53 -8.13
C ASP A 156 -4.18 -10.82 -7.04
N LEU A 157 -3.93 -9.51 -7.18
CA LEU A 157 -3.42 -8.72 -6.04
C LEU A 157 -4.44 -8.77 -4.88
N PRO A 158 -3.97 -8.73 -3.62
CA PRO A 158 -4.82 -8.84 -2.44
C PRO A 158 -5.85 -7.68 -2.39
N ASP A 159 -6.93 -7.92 -1.64
CA ASP A 159 -7.99 -6.92 -1.48
C ASP A 159 -7.44 -5.59 -0.93
N GLY A 160 -8.08 -4.50 -1.35
CA GLY A 160 -7.67 -3.15 -0.96
C GLY A 160 -8.05 -2.73 0.44
N GLY A 161 -9.14 -3.30 0.99
CA GLY A 161 -9.77 -2.78 2.21
C GLY A 161 -9.87 -1.26 2.21
N GLN A 162 -9.38 -0.64 3.29
CA GLN A 162 -9.31 0.81 3.44
C GLN A 162 -8.35 1.50 2.45
N HIS A 163 -7.25 0.84 2.04
CA HIS A 163 -6.20 1.42 1.21
C HIS A 163 -6.08 0.69 -0.15
N PRO A 164 -7.02 0.88 -1.09
CA PRO A 164 -7.06 0.13 -2.35
C PRO A 164 -6.10 0.65 -3.43
N ASN A 165 -5.52 1.84 -3.26
CA ASN A 165 -4.60 2.38 -4.24
C ASN A 165 -3.30 1.57 -4.24
N ARG A 166 -2.72 1.44 -5.43
CA ARG A 166 -1.46 0.72 -5.66
C ARG A 166 -0.55 1.63 -6.50
N THR A 167 0.74 1.62 -6.21
CA THR A 167 1.78 2.21 -7.06
C THR A 167 2.77 1.14 -7.48
N LEU A 168 3.45 1.35 -8.60
CA LEU A 168 4.45 0.42 -9.10
C LEU A 168 5.69 1.15 -9.58
N TYR A 169 6.86 0.56 -9.35
CA TYR A 169 8.16 1.10 -9.78
C TYR A 169 9.06 -0.03 -10.25
N PHE A 170 10.00 0.28 -11.13
CA PHE A 170 11.01 -0.68 -11.57
C PHE A 170 12.35 -0.41 -10.88
N GLY A 171 12.95 -1.45 -10.32
CA GLY A 171 14.24 -1.37 -9.65
C GLY A 171 15.44 -1.44 -10.60
N PRO A 172 16.66 -1.18 -10.07
CA PRO A 172 17.92 -1.41 -10.80
C PRO A 172 18.10 -2.80 -11.36
N ASP A 173 17.46 -3.78 -10.74
CA ASP A 173 17.49 -5.19 -11.09
C ASP A 173 16.48 -5.57 -12.18
N GLY A 174 15.73 -4.60 -12.71
CA GLY A 174 14.69 -4.82 -13.71
C GLY A 174 13.41 -5.47 -13.14
N LYS A 175 13.29 -5.60 -11.82
CA LYS A 175 12.09 -6.13 -11.17
C LYS A 175 11.05 -5.04 -10.97
N MET A 176 9.78 -5.45 -10.94
CA MET A 176 8.63 -4.59 -10.67
C MET A 176 8.26 -4.68 -9.19
N TYR A 177 8.14 -3.54 -8.53
CA TYR A 177 7.80 -3.40 -7.11
C TYR A 177 6.45 -2.74 -6.98
N ILE A 178 5.49 -3.40 -6.34
CA ILE A 178 4.11 -2.93 -6.19
C ILE A 178 3.81 -2.71 -4.71
N THR A 179 3.28 -1.53 -4.39
CA THR A 179 2.85 -1.20 -3.02
C THR A 179 1.46 -1.76 -2.76
N VAL A 180 1.28 -2.39 -1.60
CA VAL A 180 -0.01 -2.91 -1.13
C VAL A 180 -0.28 -2.33 0.26
N GLY A 181 -1.25 -1.42 0.34
CA GLY A 181 -1.67 -0.83 1.61
C GLY A 181 -2.42 -1.82 2.51
N SER A 182 -2.57 -1.44 3.77
CA SER A 182 -3.32 -2.16 4.80
C SER A 182 -4.81 -2.19 4.53
N THR A 183 -5.49 -3.20 5.07
CA THR A 183 -6.94 -3.35 4.89
C THR A 183 -7.77 -2.46 5.81
N CYS A 184 -7.15 -1.80 6.80
CA CYS A 184 -7.83 -1.05 7.86
C CYS A 184 -6.97 0.09 8.44
N ASN A 185 -7.51 0.81 9.42
CA ASN A 185 -6.80 1.91 10.08
C ASN A 185 -5.68 1.46 11.05
N ALA A 186 -5.92 0.38 11.79
CA ALA A 186 -4.97 -0.25 12.72
C ALA A 186 -5.55 -1.62 13.15
N CYS A 187 -5.14 -2.69 12.50
CA CYS A 187 -5.59 -4.07 12.79
C CYS A 187 -4.61 -5.08 12.18
N ASP A 188 -4.74 -6.33 12.59
CA ASP A 188 -4.07 -7.44 11.90
C ASP A 188 -4.60 -7.60 10.48
N GLU A 189 -3.67 -7.87 9.57
CA GLU A 189 -4.00 -8.10 8.18
C GLU A 189 -4.52 -9.52 7.96
N PRO A 190 -5.66 -9.70 7.25
CA PRO A 190 -6.19 -11.02 6.93
C PRO A 190 -5.39 -11.72 5.81
N ASN A 191 -4.45 -11.02 5.17
CA ASN A 191 -3.59 -11.52 4.10
C ASN A 191 -2.17 -11.00 4.34
N GLU A 192 -1.17 -11.89 4.32
CA GLU A 192 0.24 -11.56 4.56
C GLU A 192 0.84 -10.56 3.54
N GLU A 193 0.22 -10.41 2.39
CA GLU A 193 0.62 -9.47 1.36
C GLU A 193 0.03 -8.07 1.53
N ALA A 194 -0.91 -7.87 2.47
CA ALA A 194 -1.35 -6.53 2.83
C ALA A 194 -0.31 -5.82 3.69
N ALA A 195 -0.24 -4.50 3.58
CA ALA A 195 0.79 -3.68 4.22
C ALA A 195 2.23 -4.09 3.83
N THR A 196 2.45 -4.34 2.52
CA THR A 196 3.73 -4.81 1.97
C THR A 196 4.15 -4.07 0.71
N ILE A 197 5.40 -4.31 0.31
CA ILE A 197 5.86 -4.14 -1.06
C ILE A 197 6.05 -5.53 -1.65
N LEU A 198 5.34 -5.82 -2.73
CA LEU A 198 5.49 -7.05 -3.49
C LEU A 198 6.50 -6.85 -4.63
N GLN A 199 7.34 -7.84 -4.89
CA GLN A 199 8.26 -7.86 -6.04
C GLN A 199 7.81 -8.90 -7.07
N PHE A 200 7.96 -8.56 -8.35
CA PHE A 200 7.65 -9.38 -9.50
C PHE A 200 8.73 -9.26 -10.58
N ASN A 201 8.80 -10.26 -11.45
CA ASN A 201 9.38 -10.09 -12.79
C ASN A 201 8.53 -9.11 -13.62
N ALA A 202 9.14 -8.49 -14.63
CA ALA A 202 8.45 -7.55 -15.53
C ALA A 202 7.27 -8.16 -16.31
N ASP A 203 7.16 -9.49 -16.40
CA ASP A 203 6.04 -10.20 -17.00
C ASP A 203 4.93 -10.58 -16.03
N GLY A 204 5.06 -10.21 -14.75
CA GLY A 204 4.09 -10.51 -13.68
C GLY A 204 4.34 -11.83 -12.95
N SER A 205 5.35 -12.62 -13.35
CA SER A 205 5.74 -13.84 -12.64
C SER A 205 6.65 -13.57 -11.45
N GLY A 206 6.98 -14.60 -10.64
CA GLY A 206 7.99 -14.48 -9.58
C GLY A 206 7.58 -13.62 -8.38
N ARG A 207 6.27 -13.54 -8.10
CA ARG A 207 5.70 -12.82 -6.95
C ARG A 207 6.34 -13.22 -5.63
N THR A 208 6.83 -12.24 -4.87
CA THR A 208 7.32 -12.40 -3.50
C THR A 208 6.98 -11.19 -2.64
N ILE A 209 6.90 -11.37 -1.33
CA ILE A 209 6.87 -10.26 -0.37
C ILE A 209 8.31 -9.76 -0.20
N TRP A 210 8.59 -8.56 -0.68
CA TRP A 210 9.93 -7.98 -0.64
C TRP A 210 10.17 -7.19 0.65
N ALA A 211 9.18 -6.46 1.13
CA ALA A 211 9.20 -5.78 2.43
C ALA A 211 7.78 -5.77 3.03
N ARG A 212 7.66 -5.72 4.35
CA ARG A 212 6.36 -5.82 5.06
C ARG A 212 6.25 -4.89 6.26
N GLY A 213 5.07 -4.76 6.82
CA GLY A 213 4.82 -3.89 7.97
C GLY A 213 4.79 -2.42 7.59
N LEU A 214 4.30 -2.10 6.39
CA LEU A 214 4.17 -0.75 5.83
C LEU A 214 2.68 -0.43 5.67
N ARG A 215 2.12 0.49 6.47
CA ARG A 215 0.67 0.73 6.51
C ARG A 215 0.12 1.09 5.13
N ASN A 216 0.67 2.11 4.49
CA ASN A 216 0.18 2.61 3.21
C ASN A 216 1.25 3.46 2.51
N THR A 217 2.29 2.79 2.01
CA THR A 217 3.39 3.43 1.28
C THR A 217 2.98 3.71 -0.15
N ILE A 218 2.41 4.89 -0.43
CA ILE A 218 1.98 5.25 -1.79
C ILE A 218 3.14 5.77 -2.64
N GLY A 219 4.02 6.59 -2.06
CA GLY A 219 5.19 7.15 -2.74
C GLY A 219 6.44 6.36 -2.40
N MET A 220 7.16 5.87 -3.40
CA MET A 220 8.51 5.34 -3.24
C MET A 220 9.34 5.61 -4.49
N ASP A 221 10.66 5.72 -4.37
CA ASP A 221 11.53 5.83 -5.53
C ASP A 221 12.95 5.35 -5.23
N TRP A 222 13.65 4.96 -6.28
CA TRP A 222 15.04 4.54 -6.24
C TRP A 222 15.95 5.76 -6.30
N HIS A 223 16.77 5.94 -5.27
CA HIS A 223 17.76 7.00 -5.26
C HIS A 223 18.72 6.84 -6.46
N PRO A 224 18.88 7.87 -7.32
CA PRO A 224 19.49 7.70 -8.64
C PRO A 224 20.97 7.29 -8.59
N GLN A 225 21.69 7.69 -7.54
CA GLN A 225 23.13 7.39 -7.35
C GLN A 225 23.36 6.14 -6.51
N THR A 226 22.83 6.08 -5.28
CA THR A 226 23.03 4.95 -4.36
C THR A 226 22.20 3.71 -4.69
N ARG A 227 21.17 3.83 -5.54
CA ARG A 227 20.24 2.75 -5.90
C ARG A 227 19.48 2.16 -4.70
N GLN A 228 19.37 2.93 -3.62
CA GLN A 228 18.55 2.59 -2.45
C GLN A 228 17.08 2.93 -2.72
N LEU A 229 16.15 2.10 -2.27
CA LEU A 229 14.71 2.39 -2.34
C LEU A 229 14.31 3.21 -1.11
N TRP A 230 13.60 4.32 -1.32
CA TRP A 230 13.04 5.14 -0.25
C TRP A 230 11.53 5.21 -0.41
N GLY A 231 10.78 5.14 0.69
CA GLY A 231 9.31 5.17 0.67
C GLY A 231 8.71 6.05 1.76
N MET A 232 7.59 6.70 1.44
CA MET A 232 6.79 7.52 2.36
C MET A 232 5.58 6.71 2.82
N ASP A 233 5.58 6.26 4.07
CA ASP A 233 4.50 5.48 4.67
C ASP A 233 3.57 6.38 5.47
N HIS A 234 2.26 6.21 5.27
CA HIS A 234 1.26 6.97 6.02
C HIS A 234 1.06 6.36 7.41
N GLY A 235 1.02 7.17 8.47
CA GLY A 235 0.78 6.74 9.84
C GLY A 235 -0.66 6.29 10.15
N ILE A 236 -0.86 5.68 11.32
CA ILE A 236 -2.17 5.33 11.91
C ILE A 236 -3.01 6.59 12.16
N ASP A 237 -4.27 6.57 11.72
CA ASP A 237 -5.20 7.65 12.02
C ASP A 237 -5.77 7.51 13.45
N TRP A 238 -6.30 8.60 13.99
CA TRP A 238 -7.04 8.67 15.28
C TRP A 238 -6.19 8.55 16.55
N PHE A 239 -4.88 8.78 16.48
CA PHE A 239 -4.03 8.94 17.69
C PHE A 239 -3.90 10.39 18.18
N GLY A 240 -4.46 11.35 17.46
CA GLY A 240 -4.42 12.77 17.78
C GLY A 240 -3.71 13.58 16.70
N ASP A 241 -3.50 14.86 16.96
CA ASP A 241 -2.91 15.78 15.98
C ASP A 241 -1.38 15.63 15.83
N ASP A 242 -0.71 15.08 16.85
CA ASP A 242 0.76 15.04 16.97
C ASP A 242 1.36 13.61 16.98
N GLU A 243 0.50 12.60 16.98
CA GLU A 243 0.89 11.19 17.11
C GLU A 243 0.74 10.44 15.79
N SER A 244 1.59 9.42 15.61
CA SER A 244 1.68 8.63 14.39
C SER A 244 2.07 9.44 13.16
N LYS A 245 3.21 10.11 13.26
CA LYS A 245 3.82 10.86 12.17
C LYS A 245 4.05 9.98 10.94
N GLU A 246 3.96 10.60 9.77
CA GLU A 246 4.38 10.00 8.51
C GLU A 246 5.86 9.61 8.54
N GLU A 247 6.22 8.53 7.85
CA GLU A 247 7.58 7.99 7.88
C GLU A 247 8.23 8.02 6.50
N LEU A 248 9.45 8.56 6.43
CA LEU A 248 10.35 8.31 5.30
C LEU A 248 11.28 7.15 5.67
N ASN A 249 11.07 6.01 5.01
CA ASN A 249 11.80 4.78 5.27
C ASN A 249 12.84 4.51 4.16
N LEU A 250 14.06 4.14 4.58
CA LEU A 250 14.99 3.44 3.70
C LEU A 250 14.49 1.99 3.61
N LEU A 251 13.96 1.63 2.46
CA LEU A 251 13.34 0.34 2.22
C LEU A 251 14.40 -0.68 1.78
N GLU A 252 14.47 -1.79 2.50
CA GLU A 252 15.37 -2.91 2.26
C GLU A 252 14.62 -4.24 2.21
N GLU A 253 15.18 -5.19 1.47
CA GLU A 253 14.63 -6.54 1.29
C GLU A 253 14.51 -7.31 2.61
N GLY A 254 13.39 -8.01 2.79
CA GLY A 254 13.09 -8.87 3.92
C GLY A 254 12.77 -8.13 5.23
N ARG A 255 12.87 -6.80 5.26
CA ARG A 255 12.64 -6.01 6.48
C ARG A 255 11.17 -5.88 6.84
N HIS A 256 10.94 -5.63 8.13
CA HIS A 256 9.64 -5.37 8.72
C HIS A 256 9.63 -3.93 9.25
N TYR A 257 8.62 -3.11 8.89
CA TYR A 257 8.55 -1.68 9.23
C TYR A 257 7.56 -1.36 10.35
N GLY A 258 7.00 -2.39 10.99
CA GLY A 258 6.40 -2.31 12.32
C GLY A 258 4.88 -2.34 12.36
N TRP A 259 4.20 -1.98 11.27
CA TRP A 259 2.73 -2.08 11.19
C TRP A 259 2.23 -3.49 11.56
N PRO A 260 1.10 -3.62 12.28
CA PRO A 260 0.29 -2.53 12.87
C PRO A 260 0.71 -2.14 14.30
N TYR A 261 1.74 -2.77 14.85
CA TYR A 261 2.05 -2.74 16.29
C TYR A 261 3.11 -1.72 16.67
N ILE A 262 4.05 -1.43 15.78
CA ILE A 262 5.17 -0.53 16.04
C ILE A 262 5.18 0.58 14.98
N TYR A 263 5.11 1.82 15.43
CA TYR A 263 5.07 3.01 14.57
C TYR A 263 6.14 4.03 14.99
N GLU A 264 6.38 5.04 14.15
CA GLU A 264 7.43 6.04 14.29
C GLU A 264 8.82 5.42 14.58
N LYS A 265 9.51 5.86 15.64
CA LYS A 265 10.84 5.42 16.02
C LYS A 265 10.82 4.22 16.99
N GLY A 266 9.79 3.37 16.90
CA GLY A 266 9.66 2.20 17.77
C GLY A 266 8.55 2.31 18.83
N THR A 267 7.63 3.26 18.68
CA THR A 267 6.50 3.42 19.60
C THR A 267 5.54 2.25 19.44
N ARG A 268 5.14 1.66 20.57
CA ARG A 268 4.18 0.54 20.59
C ARG A 268 2.77 1.09 20.53
N SER A 269 1.97 0.55 19.62
CA SER A 269 0.54 0.84 19.52
C SER A 269 -0.15 0.49 20.85
N PRO A 270 -0.98 1.39 21.40
CA PRO A 270 -1.72 1.12 22.64
C PRO A 270 -2.89 0.16 22.43
N LYS A 271 -3.18 -0.23 21.17
CA LYS A 271 -4.42 -0.92 20.80
C LYS A 271 -4.42 -2.38 21.23
N ASP A 272 -3.49 -3.17 20.67
CA ASP A 272 -3.41 -4.62 20.85
C ASP A 272 -1.94 -5.03 21.02
N THR A 273 -1.71 -6.14 21.73
CA THR A 273 -0.37 -6.74 21.87
C THR A 273 -0.24 -7.87 20.84
N PRO A 274 0.86 -7.92 20.06
CA PRO A 274 1.04 -8.97 19.06
C PRO A 274 1.11 -10.36 19.70
N GLU A 275 0.39 -11.33 19.15
CA GLU A 275 0.41 -12.73 19.62
C GLU A 275 1.83 -13.33 19.53
N GLU A 276 2.58 -13.00 18.48
CA GLU A 276 3.96 -13.44 18.24
C GLU A 276 5.01 -12.68 19.08
N GLY A 277 4.57 -11.69 19.87
CA GLY A 277 5.44 -10.82 20.65
C GLY A 277 6.02 -9.65 19.84
N TRP A 278 6.43 -8.60 20.55
CA TRP A 278 6.89 -7.34 19.93
C TRP A 278 8.11 -7.50 19.02
N GLN A 279 8.96 -8.50 19.29
CA GLN A 279 10.19 -8.76 18.55
C GLN A 279 9.93 -9.17 17.10
N ALA A 280 8.77 -9.77 16.80
CA ALA A 280 8.39 -10.14 15.44
C ALA A 280 8.14 -8.90 14.54
N TYR A 281 7.81 -7.76 15.16
CA TYR A 281 7.46 -6.52 14.49
C TYR A 281 8.53 -5.43 14.62
N GLU A 282 9.67 -5.73 15.27
CA GLU A 282 10.77 -4.79 15.41
C GLU A 282 11.19 -4.24 14.05
N LYS A 283 11.27 -2.91 13.96
CA LYS A 283 11.82 -2.23 12.80
C LYS A 283 13.29 -2.62 12.69
N ARG A 284 13.62 -3.39 11.66
CA ARG A 284 14.98 -3.90 11.41
C ARG A 284 15.48 -3.35 10.11
#